data_AF-A0A1Q4AB81-F1
#
_entry.id   AF-A0A1Q4AB81-F1
#
_cell.length_a   1.000
_cell.length_b   1.000
_cell.length_c   1.000
_cell.angle_alpha   90.00
_cell.angle_beta   90.00
_cell.angle_gamma   90.00
#
_symmetry.space_group_name_H-M   'P 1'
#
loop_
_entity.id
_entity.type
_entity.pdbx_description
1 polymer ?
#
loop_
_entity_poly.entity_id
_entity_poly.type
_entity_poly.pdbx_seq_one_letter_code
_entity_poly.pdbx_strand_id
1 'polypeptide(L)' 'MIARIWFPDRQILEDHDVNGDAATSIDHVERLIVDGVTYVINKSDDPGADYIARQLGTA' A
#
# COMPACT_ATOMS: atom_id res chain seq x y z
N MET A 1 -9.42 7.68 -2.37
CA MET A 1 -8.56 8.89 -2.32
C MET A 1 -7.27 8.54 -3.03
N ILE A 2 -6.70 9.46 -3.82
CA ILE A 2 -5.42 9.17 -4.46
C ILE A 2 -4.31 9.31 -3.44
N ALA A 3 -3.55 8.24 -3.23
CA ALA A 3 -2.37 8.24 -2.37
C ALA A 3 -1.18 7.63 -3.09
N ARG A 4 0.00 8.11 -2.72
CA ARG A 4 1.27 7.68 -3.28
C ARG A 4 1.80 6.47 -2.52
N ILE A 5 1.87 5.34 -3.20
CA ILE A 5 2.25 4.07 -2.59
C ILE A 5 3.63 3.64 -3.09
N TRP A 6 4.52 3.35 -2.15
CA TRP A 6 5.81 2.73 -2.43
C TRP A 6 5.70 1.20 -2.46
N PHE A 7 6.15 0.59 -3.55
CA PHE A 7 6.23 -0.86 -3.73
C PHE A 7 7.70 -1.30 -3.67
N PRO A 8 8.25 -1.63 -2.48
CA PRO A 8 9.66 -1.98 -2.30
C PRO A 8 10.09 -3.18 -3.14
N ASP A 9 9.23 -4.19 -3.30
CA ASP A 9 9.53 -5.39 -4.11
C ASP A 9 9.73 -5.07 -5.60
N ARG A 10 9.02 -4.06 -6.10
CA ARG A 10 9.09 -3.58 -7.49
C ARG A 10 10.03 -2.38 -7.64
N GLN A 11 10.47 -1.78 -6.54
CA GLN A 11 11.21 -0.51 -6.46
C GLN A 11 10.56 0.63 -7.26
N ILE A 12 9.24 0.75 -7.16
CA ILE A 12 8.46 1.79 -7.84
C ILE A 12 7.51 2.51 -6.89
N LEU A 13 7.18 3.74 -7.27
CA LEU A 13 6.23 4.61 -6.60
C LEU A 13 5.06 4.84 -7.55
N GLU A 14 3.86 4.44 -7.14
CA GLU A 14 2.66 4.56 -7.97
C GLU A 14 1.52 5.23 -7.19
N ASP A 15 0.72 6.03 -7.87
CA ASP A 15 -0.45 6.67 -7.27
C ASP A 15 -1.67 5.73 -7.43
N HIS A 16 -2.27 5.32 -6.31
CA HIS A 16 -3.41 4.41 -6.29
C HIS A 16 -4.60 5.03 -5.55
N ASP A 17 -5.82 4.66 -5.95
CA ASP A 17 -7.00 4.98 -5.15
C ASP A 17 -7.09 4.02 -3.96
N VAL A 18 -6.92 4.58 -2.77
CA VAL A 18 -6.99 3.89 -1.48
C VAL A 18 -8.13 4.43 -0.65
N ASN A 19 -8.61 3.64 0.29
CA ASN A 19 -9.49 4.11 1.33
C ASN A 19 -8.62 4.59 2.51
N GLY A 20 -8.34 5.89 2.55
CA GLY A 20 -7.45 6.49 3.56
C GLY A 20 -7.86 6.24 5.01
N ASP A 21 -9.17 6.13 5.29
CA ASP A 21 -9.70 5.76 6.62
C ASP A 21 -9.34 4.32 6.99
N ALA A 22 -9.38 3.41 6.02
CA ALA A 22 -8.97 2.02 6.22
C ALA A 22 -7.45 1.93 6.41
N ALA A 23 -6.66 2.55 5.53
CA ALA A 23 -5.21 2.44 5.55
C ALA A 23 -4.51 3.12 6.75
N THR A 24 -5.21 3.98 7.50
CA THR A 24 -4.68 4.68 8.68
C THR A 24 -5.12 4.08 10.02
N SER A 25 -6.10 3.19 10.02
CA SER A 25 -6.60 2.55 11.23
C SER A 25 -5.75 1.33 11.60
N ILE A 26 -5.25 1.28 12.83
CA ILE A 26 -4.42 0.15 13.32
C ILE A 26 -5.20 -1.17 13.28
N ASP A 27 -6.52 -1.11 13.45
CA ASP A 27 -7.42 -2.26 13.37
C ASP A 27 -7.79 -2.65 11.93
N HIS A 28 -7.46 -1.82 10.94
CA HIS A 28 -7.84 -2.04 9.55
C HIS A 28 -6.62 -2.10 8.65
N VAL A 29 -6.28 -3.31 8.22
CA VAL A 29 -5.22 -3.50 7.23
C VAL A 29 -5.84 -3.39 5.85
N GLU A 30 -5.49 -2.34 5.10
CA GLU A 30 -5.94 -2.22 3.72
C GLU A 30 -5.18 -3.19 2.81
N ARG A 31 -5.92 -3.87 1.93
CA ARG A 31 -5.37 -4.79 0.94
C ARG A 31 -5.59 -4.24 -0.45
N LEU A 32 -4.52 -4.17 -1.24
CA LEU A 32 -4.55 -3.76 -2.64
C LEU A 32 -4.18 -4.94 -3.52
N ILE A 33 -4.96 -5.18 -4.56
CA ILE A 33 -4.67 -6.22 -5.55
C ILE A 33 -4.15 -5.52 -6.81
N VAL A 34 -2.89 -5.76 -7.16
CA VAL A 34 -2.25 -5.23 -8.38
C VAL A 34 -1.76 -6.43 -9.19
N ASP A 35 -2.20 -6.53 -10.45
CA ASP A 35 -1.80 -7.62 -11.37
C ASP A 35 -2.01 -9.04 -10.78
N GLY A 36 -3.06 -9.22 -9.96
CA GLY A 36 -3.37 -10.50 -9.31
C GLY A 36 -2.54 -10.80 -8.05
N VAL A 37 -1.64 -9.90 -7.65
CA VAL A 37 -0.85 -10.00 -6.41
C VAL A 37 -1.52 -9.20 -5.31
N THR A 38 -1.69 -9.80 -4.14
CA THR A 38 -2.23 -9.12 -2.96
C THR A 38 -1.11 -8.43 -2.19
N TYR A 39 -1.23 -7.12 -2.05
CA TYR A 39 -0.38 -6.27 -1.23
C TYR A 39 -1.13 -5.82 0.02
N VAL A 40 -0.38 -5.69 1.11
CA VAL A 40 -0.82 -5.04 2.33
C VAL A 40 -0.27 -3.63 2.35
N ILE A 41 -1.15 -2.64 2.46
CA ILE A 41 -0.80 -1.23 2.53
C ILE A 41 -0.75 -0.83 4.01
N ASN A 42 0.35 -0.18 4.40
CA ASN A 42 0.49 0.48 5.70
C ASN A 42 0.95 1.92 5.50
N LYS A 43 0.74 2.79 6.49
CA LYS A 43 1.31 4.13 6.48
C LYS A 43 2.84 4.06 6.30
N SER A 44 3.36 4.88 5.39
CA SER A 44 4.80 4.97 5.16
C SER A 44 5.43 5.97 6.14
N ASP A 45 6.67 5.69 6.55
CA ASP A 45 7.52 6.66 7.26
C ASP A 45 8.33 7.55 6.29
N ASP A 46 8.39 7.19 5.01
CA ASP A 46 9.10 7.95 3.98
C ASP A 46 8.31 9.20 3.54
N PRO A 47 8.90 10.42 3.51
CA PRO A 47 8.19 11.63 3.09
C PRO A 47 7.80 11.65 1.60
N GLY A 48 8.32 10.71 0.81
CA GLY A 48 8.03 10.55 -0.61
C GLY A 48 6.82 9.65 -0.92
N ALA A 49 6.27 8.94 0.07
CA ALA A 49 5.14 8.05 -0.09
C ALA A 49 4.15 8.22 1.07
N ASP A 50 2.86 8.23 0.79
CA ASP A 50 1.83 8.22 1.84
C ASP A 50 1.76 6.84 2.52
N TYR A 51 1.95 5.79 1.71
CA TYR A 51 1.85 4.40 2.15
C TYR A 51 2.93 3.51 1.54
N ILE A 52 3.18 2.36 2.19
CA ILE A 52 4.07 1.30 1.72
C ILE A 52 3.26 0.02 1.52
N ALA A 53 3.37 -0.58 0.33
CA ALA A 53 2.69 -1.81 -0.04
C ALA A 53 3.66 -3.00 0.00
N ARG A 54 3.43 -3.96 0.90
CA ARG A 54 4.23 -5.19 0.98
C ARG A 54 3.44 -6.37 0.45
N GLN A 55 4.06 -7.17 -0.42
CA GLN A 55 3.41 -8.37 -0.93
C GLN A 55 3.10 -9.34 0.22
N LEU A 56 1.85 -9.78 0.33
CA LEU A 56 1.50 -10.95 1.12
C LEU A 56 2.02 -12.15 0.33
N GLY A 57 3.09 -12.78 0.83
CA GLY A 57 3.79 -13.87 0.12
C GLY A 57 2.81 -14.90 -0.43
N THR A 58 3.07 -15.36 -1.65
CA THR A 58 2.39 -16.52 -2.23
C THR A 58 2.58 -17.69 -1.28
N ALA A 59 1.49 -18.18 -0.68
CA ALA A 59 1.50 -19.41 0.08
C ALA A 59 1.92 -20.60 -0.80
#